data_AF-A0A078KS83-F1
#
_entry.id   AF-A0A078KS83-F1
#
_cell.length_a   1.000
_cell.length_b   1.000
_cell.length_c   1.000
_cell.angle_alpha   90.00
_cell.angle_beta   90.00
_cell.angle_gamma   90.00
#
_symmetry.space_group_name_H-M   'P 1'
#
loop_
_entity.id
_entity.type
_entity.pdbx_description
1 polymer ?
#
loop_
_entity_poly.entity_id
_entity_poly.type
_entity_poly.pdbx_seq_one_letter_code
_entity_poly.pdbx_strand_id
1 'polypeptide(L)' 'MNILETERLILRTFVVGDLDDMTAINQDPKVCEYLPQIGNREETTALINRMVIPPKNK' A
#
# COMPACT_ATOMS: atom_id res chain seq x y z
N MET A 1 -9.53 -5.82 -8.26
CA MET A 1 -9.34 -7.15 -8.87
C MET A 1 -8.57 -8.01 -7.88
N ASN A 2 -9.09 -9.18 -7.50
CA ASN A 2 -8.36 -10.12 -6.65
C ASN A 2 -7.42 -10.95 -7.55
N ILE A 3 -6.16 -11.09 -7.12
CA ILE A 3 -5.12 -11.82 -7.85
C ILE A 3 -5.09 -13.27 -7.36
N LEU A 4 -5.20 -13.50 -6.05
CA LEU A 4 -5.29 -14.82 -5.43
C LEU A 4 -6.28 -14.79 -4.26
N GLU A 5 -6.93 -15.93 -3.99
CA GLU A 5 -7.91 -16.07 -2.91
C GLU A 5 -7.78 -17.45 -2.27
N THR A 6 -7.92 -17.49 -0.95
CA THR A 6 -7.96 -18.69 -0.12
C THR A 6 -9.20 -18.62 0.76
N GLU A 7 -9.50 -19.67 1.51
CA GLU A 7 -10.64 -19.71 2.43
C GLU A 7 -10.70 -18.49 3.39
N ARG A 8 -9.55 -17.95 3.81
CA ARG A 8 -9.49 -16.89 4.84
C ARG A 8 -8.88 -15.57 4.36
N LEU A 9 -8.25 -15.55 3.20
CA LEU A 9 -7.43 -14.41 2.77
C LEU A 9 -7.60 -14.15 1.28
N ILE A 10 -7.61 -12.86 0.94
CA ILE A 10 -7.50 -12.37 -0.43
C ILE A 10 -6.16 -11.65 -0.61
N LEU A 11 -5.53 -11.86 -1.75
CA LEU A 11 -4.45 -11.02 -2.26
C LEU A 11 -5.00 -10.26 -3.46
N ARG A 12 -5.06 -8.94 -3.36
CA ARG A 12 -5.61 -8.07 -4.41
C ARG A 12 -4.71 -6.87 -4.65
N THR A 13 -4.91 -6.22 -5.79
CA THR A 13 -4.29 -4.91 -6.05
C THR A 13 -4.79 -3.90 -5.01
N PHE A 14 -3.90 -2.98 -4.62
CA PHE A 14 -4.28 -1.82 -3.81
C PHE A 14 -5.34 -0.97 -4.52
N VAL A 15 -6.17 -0.32 -3.73
CA VAL A 15 -7.15 0.68 -4.16
C VAL A 15 -7.01 1.93 -3.31
N VAL A 16 -7.57 3.06 -3.75
CA VAL A 16 -7.49 4.33 -3.03
C VAL A 16 -8.04 4.23 -1.61
N GLY A 17 -9.04 3.36 -1.38
CA GLY A 17 -9.60 3.11 -0.05
C GLY A 17 -8.64 2.47 0.95
N ASP A 18 -7.52 1.90 0.50
CA ASP A 18 -6.52 1.29 1.39
C ASP A 18 -5.57 2.32 2.02
N LEU A 19 -5.68 3.59 1.63
CA LEU A 19 -4.67 4.59 1.97
C LEU A 19 -4.51 4.82 3.47
N ASP A 20 -5.60 4.78 4.23
CA ASP A 20 -5.56 4.95 5.69
C ASP A 20 -4.84 3.76 6.37
N ASP A 21 -5.24 2.54 6.04
CA ASP A 21 -4.63 1.32 6.58
C ASP A 21 -3.15 1.22 6.23
N MET A 22 -2.80 1.51 4.97
CA MET A 22 -1.41 1.50 4.53
C MET A 22 -0.58 2.62 5.18
N THR A 23 -1.18 3.79 5.44
CA THR A 23 -0.47 4.86 6.16
C THR A 23 -0.17 4.42 7.58
N ALA A 24 -1.14 3.80 8.26
CA ALA A 24 -0.95 3.29 9.61
C ALA A 24 0.17 2.24 9.68
N ILE A 25 0.19 1.29 8.74
CA ILE A 25 1.27 0.28 8.64
C ILE A 25 2.63 0.94 8.41
N ASN A 26 2.72 1.89 7.48
CA ASN A 26 3.98 2.57 7.15
C ASN A 26 4.47 3.53 8.24
N GLN A 27 3.65 3.81 9.25
CA GLN A 27 3.99 4.64 10.40
C GLN A 27 4.17 3.82 11.68
N ASP A 28 3.88 2.52 11.66
CA ASP A 28 4.02 1.65 12.81
C ASP A 28 5.52 1.43 13.11
N PRO A 29 6.03 1.85 14.29
CA PRO A 29 7.44 1.71 14.62
C PRO A 29 7.93 0.26 14.65
N LYS A 30 7.05 -0.71 14.97
CA LYS A 30 7.40 -2.12 15.03
C LYS A 30 7.51 -2.73 13.64
N VAL A 31 6.67 -2.30 12.70
CA VAL A 31 6.80 -2.67 11.28
C VAL A 31 8.07 -2.06 10.71
N CYS A 32 8.30 -0.77 10.96
CA CYS A 32 9.44 -0.03 10.41
C CYS A 32 10.80 -0.41 11.00
N GLU A 33 10.86 -1.18 12.10
CA GLU A 33 12.11 -1.81 12.59
C GLU A 33 12.81 -2.63 11.50
N TYR A 34 12.04 -3.18 10.55
CA TYR A 34 12.52 -4.00 9.45
C TYR A 34 12.52 -3.28 8.10
N LEU A 35 12.17 -1.99 8.05
CA LEU A 35 12.08 -1.19 6.83
C LEU A 35 13.08 -0.03 6.85
N PRO A 36 13.40 0.61 5.70
CA PRO A 36 14.43 1.64 5.64
C PRO A 36 14.18 2.88 6.52
N GLN A 37 12.90 3.22 6.74
CA GLN A 37 12.49 4.38 7.54
C GLN A 37 11.02 4.28 7.97
N ILE A 38 10.63 5.08 8.97
CA ILE A 38 9.23 5.38 9.25
C ILE A 38 8.72 6.35 8.18
N GLY A 39 7.67 5.95 7.48
CA GLY A 39 7.11 6.73 6.38
C GLY A 39 6.12 7.79 6.83
N ASN A 40 5.53 8.49 5.87
CA ASN A 40 4.42 9.41 6.12
C ASN A 40 3.25 9.23 5.14
N ARG A 41 2.18 10.00 5.37
CA ARG A 41 0.95 9.97 4.57
C ARG A 41 1.19 10.35 3.11
N GLU A 42 2.01 11.36 2.84
CA GLU A 42 2.28 11.85 1.49
C GLU A 42 3.06 10.83 0.67
N GLU A 43 4.08 10.22 1.28
CA GLU A 43 4.86 9.14 0.68
C GLU A 43 3.99 7.92 0.38
N THR A 44 3.13 7.52 1.33
CA THR A 44 2.18 6.40 1.14
C THR A 44 1.19 6.71 0.01
N THR A 45 0.69 7.94 -0.05
CA THR A 45 -0.22 8.40 -1.11
C THR A 45 0.45 8.33 -2.48
N ALA A 46 1.69 8.80 -2.59
CA ALA A 46 2.46 8.74 -3.83
C ALA A 46 2.69 7.29 -4.29
N LEU A 47 2.99 6.38 -3.35
CA LEU A 47 3.19 4.96 -3.63
C LEU A 47 1.90 4.28 -4.12
N ILE A 48 0.79 4.46 -3.40
CA ILE A 48 -0.50 3.88 -3.80
C ILE A 48 -0.95 4.44 -5.15
N ASN A 49 -0.82 5.74 -5.38
CA ASN A 49 -1.17 6.35 -6.66
C ASN A 49 -0.36 5.76 -7.82
N ARG A 50 0.94 5.48 -7.62
CA ARG A 50 1.77 4.81 -8.62
C ARG A 50 1.29 3.38 -8.93
N MET A 51 0.72 2.69 -7.96
CA MET A 51 0.21 1.32 -8.13
C MET A 51 -1.20 1.28 -8.73
N VAL A 52 -2.05 2.25 -8.38
CA VAL A 52 -3.45 2.33 -8.82
C VAL A 52 -3.59 3.01 -10.18
N ILE A 53 -2.77 4.03 -10.44
CA ILE A 53 -2.79 4.79 -11.70
C ILE A 53 -1.66 4.25 -12.57
N PRO A 54 -1.96 3.43 -13.59
CA PRO A 54 -0.92 2.98 -14.51
C PRO A 54 -0.30 4.20 -15.19
N PRO A 55 1.04 4.23 -15.38
CA PRO A 55 1.67 5.32 -16.10
C PRO A 55 1.03 5.41 -17.49
N LYS A 56 0.66 6.62 -17.91
CA LYS A 56 0.28 6.85 -19.31
C LYS A 56 1.50 6.52 -20.14
N ASN A 57 1.40 5.48 -20.98
CA ASN A 57 2.39 5.20 -22.01
C ASN A 57 2.59 6.50 -22.80
N LYS A 58 3.82 7.04 -22.79
CA LYS A 58 4.24 8.08 -23.72
C LYS A 58 4.53 7.44 -25.07
#